data_AF-A0A658NPI8-F1
#
_entry.id   AF-A0A658NPI8-F1
#
_cell.length_a   1.000
_cell.length_b   1.000
_cell.length_c   1.000
_cell.angle_alpha   90.00
_cell.angle_beta   90.00
_cell.angle_gamma   90.00
#
_symmetry.space_group_name_H-M   'P 1'
#
loop_
_entity.id
_entity.type
_entity.pdbx_description
1 polymer ?
#
loop_
_entity_poly.entity_id
_entity_poly.type
_entity_poly.pdbx_seq_one_letter_code
_entity_poly.pdbx_strand_id
1 'polypeptide(L)'
;MTTEQQARWLPFSFKLAELAVLPAYQGRGIGGQLHDRLLNGLQQRTALLSTMQAETNAMALYRKRGWRLILSDFLFAGAVR
;
A
#
# COMPACT_ATOMS: atom_id res chain seq x y z
N MET A 1 -15.85 2.79 5.57
CA MET A 1 -15.62 4.05 4.82
C MET A 1 -16.96 4.72 4.55
N THR A 2 -17.10 6.02 4.82
CA THR A 2 -18.29 6.80 4.44
C THR A 2 -18.41 6.91 2.91
N THR A 3 -19.59 7.26 2.39
CA THR A 3 -19.80 7.51 0.95
C THR A 3 -18.85 8.57 0.40
N GLU A 4 -18.60 9.64 1.17
CA GLU A 4 -17.65 10.69 0.81
C GLU A 4 -16.21 10.18 0.73
N GLN A 5 -15.79 9.34 1.67
CA GLN A 5 -14.47 8.70 1.63
C GLN A 5 -14.35 7.79 0.41
N GLN A 6 -15.40 7.02 0.08
CA GLN A 6 -15.41 6.17 -1.11
C GLN A 6 -15.25 7.00 -2.38
N ALA A 7 -16.05 8.05 -2.56
CA ALA A 7 -15.97 8.95 -3.70
C ALA A 7 -14.61 9.66 -3.83
N ARG A 8 -13.95 9.94 -2.71
CA ARG A 8 -12.63 10.57 -2.68
C ARG A 8 -11.50 9.63 -3.08
N TRP A 9 -11.52 8.39 -2.57
CA TRP A 9 -10.36 7.49 -2.59
C TRP A 9 -10.43 6.40 -3.66
N LEU A 10 -11.61 5.88 -3.97
CA LEU A 10 -11.77 4.69 -4.84
C LEU A 10 -11.76 5.01 -6.35
N PRO A 11 -12.46 6.04 -6.85
CA PRO A 11 -12.48 6.34 -8.29
C PRO A 11 -11.07 6.66 -8.81
N PHE A 12 -10.73 6.08 -9.96
CA PHE A 12 -9.44 6.28 -10.64
C PHE A 12 -8.22 6.03 -9.73
N SER A 13 -8.32 5.05 -8.84
CA SER A 13 -7.23 4.61 -7.97
C SER A 13 -6.39 3.50 -8.61
N PHE A 14 -5.10 3.52 -8.32
CA PHE A 14 -4.21 2.38 -8.53
C PHE A 14 -4.24 1.48 -7.30
N LYS A 15 -4.43 0.17 -7.48
CA LYS A 15 -4.39 -0.79 -6.37
C LYS A 15 -3.06 -1.52 -6.40
N LEU A 16 -2.23 -1.27 -5.38
CA LEU A 16 -1.03 -2.06 -5.14
C LEU A 16 -1.44 -3.36 -4.44
N ALA A 17 -1.44 -4.46 -5.19
CA ALA A 17 -1.83 -5.77 -4.67
C ALA A 17 -0.74 -6.35 -3.76
N GLU A 18 0.47 -6.54 -4.29
CA GLU A 18 1.58 -7.15 -3.57
C GLU A 18 2.90 -6.47 -3.92
N LEU A 19 3.75 -6.30 -2.91
CA LEU A 19 5.13 -5.86 -3.05
C LEU A 19 5.97 -6.57 -2.00
N ALA A 20 6.86 -7.44 -2.44
CA ALA A 20 7.70 -8.25 -1.57
C ALA A 20 9.17 -8.17 -1.99
N VAL A 21 10.05 -8.30 -1.01
CA VAL A 21 11.48 -8.50 -1.20
C VAL A 21 11.86 -9.77 -0.47
N LEU A 22 12.58 -10.66 -1.15
CA LEU A 22 13.09 -11.89 -0.57
C LEU A 22 13.84 -11.59 0.75
N PRO A 23 13.68 -12.41 1.81
CA PRO A 23 14.27 -12.13 3.13
C PRO A 23 15.76 -11.80 3.10
N ALA A 24 16.55 -12.53 2.32
CA ALA A 24 18.00 -12.32 2.17
C ALA A 24 18.40 -10.93 1.61
N TYR A 25 17.45 -10.18 1.04
CA TYR A 25 17.68 -8.89 0.40
C TYR A 25 16.96 -7.73 1.12
N GLN A 26 16.30 -7.99 2.25
CA GLN A 26 15.63 -6.95 3.04
C GLN A 26 16.64 -6.04 3.77
N GLY A 27 16.19 -4.88 4.24
CA GLY A 27 17.03 -3.88 4.91
C GLY A 27 17.95 -3.08 3.97
N ARG A 28 18.00 -3.41 2.67
CA ARG A 28 18.88 -2.77 1.67
C ARG A 28 18.20 -1.65 0.87
N GLY A 29 17.01 -1.21 1.28
CA GLY A 29 16.22 -0.18 0.58
C GLY A 29 15.54 -0.62 -0.71
N ILE A 30 15.67 -1.88 -1.14
CA ILE A 30 15.13 -2.41 -2.41
C ILE A 30 13.60 -2.23 -2.49
N GLY A 31 12.86 -2.61 -1.46
CA GLY A 31 11.40 -2.47 -1.45
C GLY A 31 10.96 -1.03 -1.64
N GLY A 32 11.74 -0.09 -1.11
CA GLY A 32 11.52 1.34 -1.31
C GLY A 32 11.72 1.76 -2.77
N GLN A 33 12.82 1.32 -3.39
CA GLN A 33 13.08 1.63 -4.80
C GLN A 33 12.03 1.00 -5.73
N LEU A 34 11.60 -0.23 -5.45
CA LEU A 34 10.53 -0.89 -6.22
C LEU A 34 9.22 -0.11 -6.10
N HIS A 35 8.84 0.27 -4.88
CA HIS A 35 7.67 1.10 -4.63
C HIS A 35 7.72 2.41 -5.43
N ASP A 36 8.83 3.15 -5.31
CA ASP A 36 8.94 4.49 -5.90
C ASP A 36 8.93 4.40 -7.43
N ARG A 37 9.59 3.39 -8.02
CA ARG A 37 9.52 3.13 -9.46
C ARG A 37 8.13 2.74 -9.93
N LEU A 38 7.42 1.93 -9.15
CA LEU A 38 6.07 1.48 -9.50
C LEU A 38 5.06 2.63 -9.50
N LEU A 39 5.17 3.56 -8.55
CA LEU A 39 4.25 4.70 -8.47
C LEU A 39 4.65 5.88 -9.38
N ASN A 40 5.90 5.92 -9.84
CA ASN A 40 6.38 6.98 -10.71
C ASN A 40 5.62 6.96 -12.06
N GLY A 41 5.04 8.10 -12.43
CA GLY A 41 4.34 8.26 -13.72
C GLY A 41 2.91 7.71 -13.76
N LEU A 42 2.38 7.19 -12.65
CA LEU A 42 0.96 6.81 -12.58
C LEU A 42 0.06 8.01 -12.88
N GLN A 43 -0.97 7.78 -13.70
CA GLN A 43 -1.99 8.77 -14.04
C GLN A 43 -3.13 8.79 -13.01
N GLN A 44 -3.19 7.77 -12.16
CA GLN A 44 -4.18 7.59 -11.11
C GLN A 44 -3.99 8.65 -10.03
N ARG A 45 -5.11 9.22 -9.57
CA ARG A 45 -5.11 10.29 -8.57
C ARG A 45 -4.72 9.79 -7.17
N THR A 46 -5.00 8.53 -6.88
CA THR A 46 -4.74 7.89 -5.60
C THR A 46 -4.12 6.51 -5.83
N ALA A 47 -3.33 6.04 -4.85
CA ALA A 47 -2.92 4.66 -4.75
C ALA A 47 -3.49 4.07 -3.45
N LEU A 48 -3.93 2.81 -3.52
CA LEU A 48 -4.55 2.09 -2.42
C LEU A 48 -3.84 0.76 -2.21
N LEU A 49 -3.69 0.36 -0.95
CA LEU A 49 -3.26 -0.97 -0.57
C LEU A 49 -3.90 -1.36 0.76
N SER A 50 -3.98 -2.66 0.99
CA SER A 50 -4.18 -3.23 2.32
C SER A 50 -2.86 -3.83 2.79
N THR A 51 -2.57 -3.74 4.07
CA THR A 51 -1.40 -4.36 4.69
C THR A 51 -1.79 -4.90 6.05
N MET A 52 -1.01 -5.87 6.56
CA MET A 52 -1.15 -6.33 7.94
C MET A 52 -1.02 -5.15 8.91
N GLN A 53 -1.92 -5.07 9.88
CA GLN A 53 -1.91 -4.07 10.94
C GLN A 53 -0.94 -4.50 12.06
N ALA A 54 0.34 -4.57 11.71
CA ALA A 54 1.43 -4.92 12.60
C ALA A 54 2.68 -4.08 12.27
N GLU A 55 3.58 -3.94 13.24
CA GLU A 55 4.87 -3.25 13.07
C GLU A 55 5.83 -4.07 12.20
N THR A 56 5.64 -3.97 10.88
CA THR A 56 6.42 -4.68 9.86
C THR A 56 7.30 -3.71 9.07
N ASN A 57 8.31 -4.25 8.37
CA ASN A 57 9.12 -3.47 7.42
C ASN A 57 8.25 -2.77 6.35
N ALA A 58 7.17 -3.42 5.92
CA ALA A 58 6.21 -2.84 4.97
C ALA A 58 5.45 -1.66 5.59
N MET A 59 4.95 -1.79 6.83
CA MET A 59 4.27 -0.70 7.54
C MET A 59 5.20 0.51 7.72
N ALA A 60 6.45 0.29 8.13
CA ALA A 60 7.45 1.35 8.23
C ALA A 60 7.73 2.02 6.88
N LEU A 61 7.84 1.23 5.80
CA LEU A 61 8.01 1.71 4.44
C LEU A 61 6.85 2.62 4.01
N TYR A 62 5.61 2.19 4.24
CA TYR A 62 4.41 2.94 3.85
C TYR A 62 4.30 4.25 4.63
N ARG A 63 4.51 4.23 5.96
CA ARG A 63 4.51 5.45 6.79
C ARG A 63 5.57 6.45 6.32
N LYS A 64 6.79 6.00 6.05
CA LYS A 64 7.88 6.86 5.55
C LYS A 64 7.58 7.52 4.20
N ARG A 65 6.70 6.91 3.39
CA ARG A 65 6.31 7.38 2.04
C ARG A 65 4.99 8.12 2.02
N GLY A 66 4.46 8.51 3.18
CA GLY A 66 3.25 9.33 3.27
C GLY A 66 1.95 8.60 3.00
N TRP A 67 1.95 7.25 3.04
CA TRP A 67 0.69 6.51 3.04
C TRP A 67 -0.13 6.87 4.27
N ARG A 68 -1.44 6.99 4.07
CA ARG A 68 -2.39 7.39 5.10
C ARG A 68 -3.35 6.26 5.39
N LEU A 69 -3.58 5.99 6.68
CA LEU A 69 -4.64 5.09 7.11
C LEU A 69 -5.99 5.74 6.80
N ILE A 70 -6.77 5.10 5.92
CA ILE A 70 -8.13 5.54 5.56
C ILE A 70 -9.22 4.56 6.02
N LEU A 71 -8.81 3.34 6.39
CA LEU A 71 -9.65 2.27 6.92
C LEU A 71 -8.77 1.32 7.74
N SER A 72 -9.19 0.99 8.97
CA SER A 72 -8.59 -0.04 9.82
C SER A 72 -9.49 -1.28 9.86
N ASP A 73 -8.96 -2.38 10.40
CA ASP A 73 -9.73 -3.60 10.71
C ASP A 73 -10.48 -4.17 9.51
N PHE A 74 -9.90 -4.00 8.32
CA PHE A 74 -10.49 -4.40 7.05
C PHE A 74 -9.86 -5.69 6.54
N LEU A 75 -10.72 -6.67 6.23
CA LEU A 75 -10.33 -7.93 5.60
C LEU A 75 -10.71 -7.87 4.13
N PHE A 76 -9.71 -7.99 3.24
CA PHE A 76 -9.99 -8.30 1.84
C PHE A 76 -10.31 -9.78 1.70
N ALA A 77 -11.31 -10.11 0.89
CA ALA A 77 -11.76 -11.50 0.64
C ALA A 77 -10.68 -12.43 0.05
N GLY A 78 -9.48 -11.92 -0.28
CA GLY A 78 -8.31 -12.70 -0.72
C GLY A 78 -7.24 -12.96 0.36
N ALA A 79 -7.43 -12.48 1.59
CA ALA A 79 -6.49 -12.67 2.69
C ALA A 79 -6.58 -14.06 3.36
N VAL A 80 -7.52 -14.90 2.92
CA VAL A 80 -7.61 -16.30 3.33
C VAL A 80 -7.02 -17.16 2.23
N ARG A 81 -5.78 -17.61 2.45
CA ARG A 81 -5.27 -18.88 1.93
C ARG A 81 -4.50 -19.58 3.04
#